data_AF-A0A949DZK6-F1
#
_entry.id   AF-A0A949DZK6-F1
#
_cell.length_a   1.000
_cell.length_b   1.000
_cell.length_c   1.000
_cell.angle_alpha   90.00
_cell.angle_beta   90.00
_cell.angle_gamma   90.00
#
_symmetry.space_group_name_H-M   'P 1'
#
loop_
_entity.id
_entity.type
_entity.pdbx_description
1 polymer ?
#
loop_
_entity_poly.entity_id
_entity_poly.type
_entity_poly.pdbx_seq_one_letter_code
_entity_poly.pdbx_strand_id
1 'polypeptide(L)'
;MSKRRAKAAVALARAEAGDLPVSARVAWGYLAALLAGVTAGVLVLIADQTAAVVLCRSALDDAAADCKLGWAIWVGVAGFLISLIPFALKLKLDWWFLASMWAGIGGWVAFDAIDQWWWWAAAPLLPAVAALLSADWQRGPRLRRAQLAIIVVLMAGAIGSLIWWYLRG
;
A
#
# COMPACT_ATOMS: atom_id res chain seq x y z
N MET A 1 39.12 8.97 18.95
CA MET A 1 37.72 8.58 19.25
C MET A 1 37.47 7.16 18.73
N SER A 2 36.87 6.27 19.54
CA SER A 2 36.66 4.87 19.11
C SER A 2 35.54 4.75 18.09
N LYS A 3 35.72 3.89 17.07
CA LYS A 3 34.70 3.59 16.04
C LYS A 3 33.34 3.20 16.64
N ARG A 4 33.32 2.63 17.86
CA ARG A 4 32.08 2.28 18.59
C ARG A 4 31.30 3.51 19.05
N ARG A 5 31.96 4.55 19.55
CA ARG A 5 31.29 5.80 19.96
C ARG A 5 30.70 6.55 18.78
N ALA A 6 31.39 6.56 17.63
CA ALA A 6 30.86 7.15 16.40
C ALA A 6 29.60 6.41 15.89
N LYS A 7 29.59 5.07 15.90
CA LYS A 7 28.41 4.28 15.55
C LYS A 7 27.24 4.51 16.50
N ALA A 8 27.51 4.63 17.80
CA ALA A 8 26.49 4.90 18.80
C ALA A 8 25.87 6.29 18.64
N ALA A 9 26.67 7.34 18.40
CA ALA A 9 26.18 8.70 18.17
C ALA A 9 25.31 8.80 16.91
N VAL A 10 25.69 8.11 15.83
CA VAL A 10 24.90 8.04 14.60
C VAL A 10 23.59 7.28 14.79
N ALA A 11 23.59 6.20 15.60
CA ALA A 11 22.37 5.47 15.93
C ALA A 11 21.41 6.32 16.81
N LEU A 12 21.96 7.09 17.75
CA LEU A 12 21.18 8.00 18.60
C LEU A 12 20.54 9.13 17.79
N ALA A 13 21.32 9.77 16.90
CA ALA A 13 20.82 10.81 16.01
C ALA A 13 19.71 10.29 15.06
N ARG A 14 19.74 9.01 14.68
CA ARG A 14 18.67 8.37 13.90
C ARG A 14 17.42 8.07 14.71
N ALA A 15 17.59 7.64 15.95
CA ALA A 15 16.47 7.47 16.86
C ALA A 15 15.76 8.82 17.11
N GLU A 16 16.53 9.91 17.22
CA GLU A 16 16.03 11.29 17.27
C GLU A 16 15.37 11.73 15.95
N ALA A 17 15.92 11.34 14.79
CA ALA A 17 15.34 11.62 13.48
C ALA A 17 14.13 10.73 13.14
N GLY A 18 13.80 9.73 13.97
CA GLY A 18 12.71 8.79 13.73
C GLY A 18 13.00 7.70 12.69
N ASP A 19 14.27 7.49 12.33
CA ASP A 19 14.68 6.48 11.34
C ASP A 19 14.63 5.06 11.93
N LEU A 20 13.61 4.31 11.52
CA LEU A 20 13.46 2.89 11.87
C LEU A 20 14.50 2.03 11.14
N PRO A 21 15.11 1.01 11.80
CA PRO A 21 15.91 0.02 11.10
C PRO A 21 15.04 -0.77 10.11
N VAL A 22 15.65 -1.27 9.02
CA VAL A 22 14.93 -1.94 7.92
C VAL A 22 14.04 -3.09 8.42
N SER A 23 14.53 -3.91 9.35
CA SER A 23 13.74 -5.02 9.93
C SER A 23 12.50 -4.53 10.67
N ALA A 24 12.62 -3.46 11.46
CA ALA A 24 11.48 -2.85 12.13
C ALA A 24 10.52 -2.24 11.11
N ARG A 25 11.03 -1.57 10.07
CA ARG A 25 10.19 -0.99 9.01
C ARG A 25 9.36 -2.05 8.29
N VAL A 26 9.95 -3.22 7.99
CA VAL A 26 9.21 -4.35 7.40
C VAL A 26 8.14 -4.86 8.38
N ALA A 27 8.48 -5.10 9.64
CA ALA A 27 7.53 -5.58 10.64
C ALA A 27 6.35 -4.60 10.86
N TRP A 28 6.65 -3.31 11.00
CA TRP A 28 5.65 -2.26 11.13
C TRP A 28 4.84 -2.07 9.85
N GLY A 29 5.44 -2.26 8.67
CA GLY A 29 4.75 -2.26 7.38
C GLY A 29 3.72 -3.38 7.28
N TYR A 30 4.06 -4.60 7.73
CA TYR A 30 3.11 -5.70 7.84
C TYR A 30 1.97 -5.40 8.81
N LEU A 31 2.29 -4.86 9.98
CA LEU A 31 1.26 -4.51 10.95
C LEU A 31 0.33 -3.41 10.43
N ALA A 32 0.87 -2.38 9.77
CA ALA A 32 0.09 -1.33 9.13
C ALA A 32 -0.87 -1.89 8.08
N ALA A 33 -0.35 -2.75 7.19
CA ALA A 33 -1.13 -3.41 6.16
C ALA A 33 -2.22 -4.32 6.74
N LEU A 34 -1.92 -5.07 7.81
CA LEU A 34 -2.89 -5.93 8.47
C LEU A 34 -4.02 -5.12 9.12
N LEU A 35 -3.70 -4.04 9.84
CA LEU A 35 -4.70 -3.15 10.45
C LEU A 35 -5.56 -2.46 9.39
N ALA A 36 -4.95 -2.00 8.30
CA ALA A 36 -5.65 -1.43 7.16
C ALA A 36 -6.57 -2.47 6.49
N GLY A 37 -6.10 -3.70 6.31
CA GLY A 37 -6.88 -4.82 5.77
C GLY A 37 -8.10 -5.17 6.62
N VAL A 38 -7.93 -5.24 7.95
CA VAL A 38 -9.05 -5.46 8.87
C VAL A 38 -10.06 -4.32 8.77
N THR A 39 -9.58 -3.07 8.75
CA THR A 39 -10.45 -1.89 8.62
C THR A 39 -11.20 -1.88 7.29
N ALA A 40 -10.53 -2.22 6.19
CA ALA A 40 -11.13 -2.35 4.86
C ALA A 40 -12.18 -3.46 4.83
N GLY A 41 -11.92 -4.62 5.43
CA GLY A 41 -12.89 -5.71 5.53
C GLY A 41 -14.16 -5.29 6.27
N VAL A 42 -14.02 -4.57 7.39
CA VAL A 42 -15.16 -4.01 8.12
C VAL A 42 -15.93 -3.01 7.25
N LEU A 43 -15.24 -2.15 6.50
CA LEU A 43 -15.87 -1.20 5.58
C LEU A 43 -16.64 -1.91 4.46
N VAL A 44 -16.10 -2.99 3.89
CA VAL A 44 -16.80 -3.80 2.89
C VAL A 44 -18.07 -4.41 3.46
N LEU A 45 -18.02 -4.99 4.67
CA LEU A 45 -19.21 -5.54 5.32
C LEU A 45 -20.28 -4.47 5.55
N ILE A 46 -19.89 -3.29 6.05
CA ILE A 46 -20.82 -2.18 6.26
C ILE A 46 -21.42 -1.71 4.93
N ALA A 47 -20.60 -1.56 3.88
CA ALA A 47 -21.03 -1.10 2.57
C ALA A 47 -21.94 -2.12 1.86
N ASP A 48 -21.69 -3.41 2.02
CA ASP A 48 -22.54 -4.48 1.48
C ASP A 48 -23.95 -4.45 2.12
N GLN A 49 -24.01 -4.28 3.44
CA GLN A 49 -25.28 -4.24 4.18
C GLN A 49 -26.06 -2.93 4.00
N THR A 50 -25.45 -1.88 3.45
CA THR A 50 -26.06 -0.54 3.32
C THR A 50 -26.16 -0.08 1.87
N ALA A 51 -25.03 0.27 1.26
CA ALA A 51 -24.94 0.88 -0.06
C ALA A 51 -25.24 -0.13 -1.18
N ALA A 52 -24.76 -1.37 -1.08
CA ALA A 52 -24.94 -2.36 -2.14
C ALA A 52 -26.41 -2.77 -2.33
N VAL A 53 -27.20 -2.80 -1.24
CA VAL A 53 -28.65 -3.07 -1.28
C VAL A 53 -29.40 -2.00 -2.08
N VAL A 54 -28.97 -0.74 -1.99
CA VAL A 54 -29.61 0.38 -2.69
C VAL A 54 -29.10 0.50 -4.13
N LEU A 55 -27.78 0.42 -4.33
CA LEU A 55 -27.12 0.63 -5.61
C LEU A 55 -27.35 -0.50 -6.62
N CYS A 56 -27.48 -1.75 -6.14
CA CYS A 56 -27.67 -2.92 -7.00
C CYS A 56 -29.14 -3.39 -7.05
N ARG A 57 -30.09 -2.59 -6.55
CA ARG A 57 -31.51 -2.99 -6.42
C ARG A 57 -32.21 -3.26 -7.76
N SER A 58 -31.76 -2.63 -8.85
CA SER A 58 -32.36 -2.75 -10.18
C SER A 58 -31.75 -3.87 -11.04
N ALA A 59 -30.74 -4.58 -10.54
CA ALA A 59 -30.10 -5.67 -11.26
C ALA A 59 -30.87 -6.98 -11.06
N LEU A 60 -31.00 -7.78 -12.13
CA LEU A 60 -31.53 -9.14 -12.08
C LEU A 60 -30.50 -10.10 -11.46
N ASP A 61 -30.92 -11.23 -10.90
CA ASP A 61 -30.13 -12.07 -9.97
C ASP A 61 -28.62 -12.18 -10.28
N ASP A 62 -28.23 -12.65 -11.48
CA ASP A 62 -26.81 -12.79 -11.84
C ASP A 62 -26.08 -11.43 -11.91
N ALA A 63 -26.71 -10.41 -12.51
CA ALA A 63 -26.17 -9.05 -12.59
C ALA A 63 -26.12 -8.35 -11.21
N ALA A 64 -26.98 -8.76 -10.27
CA ALA A 64 -26.98 -8.23 -8.91
C ALA A 64 -25.78 -8.76 -8.11
N ALA A 65 -25.42 -10.03 -8.29
CA ALA A 65 -24.22 -10.60 -7.69
C ALA A 65 -22.95 -9.92 -8.22
N ASP A 66 -22.85 -9.73 -9.53
CA ASP A 66 -21.71 -9.04 -10.16
C ASP A 66 -21.58 -7.58 -9.69
N CYS A 67 -22.71 -6.86 -9.58
CA CYS A 67 -22.75 -5.49 -9.06
C CYS A 67 -22.25 -5.42 -7.61
N LYS A 68 -22.69 -6.34 -6.74
CA LYS A 68 -22.25 -6.40 -5.35
C LYS A 68 -20.76 -6.72 -5.23
N LEU A 69 -20.27 -7.68 -6.02
CA LEU A 69 -18.87 -8.05 -6.03
C LEU A 69 -17.99 -6.88 -6.48
N GLY A 70 -18.37 -6.19 -7.56
CA GLY A 70 -17.66 -5.00 -8.04
C GLY A 70 -17.62 -3.90 -6.98
N TRP A 71 -18.74 -3.64 -6.31
CA TRP A 71 -18.79 -2.66 -5.22
C TRP A 71 -17.91 -3.04 -4.04
N ALA A 72 -17.92 -4.31 -3.65
CA ALA A 72 -17.08 -4.83 -2.57
C ALA A 72 -15.58 -4.68 -2.88
N ILE A 73 -15.17 -4.92 -4.13
CA ILE A 73 -13.77 -4.72 -4.58
C ILE A 73 -13.38 -3.24 -4.44
N TRP A 74 -14.19 -2.31 -4.96
CA TRP A 74 -13.88 -0.89 -4.91
C TRP A 74 -13.84 -0.34 -3.48
N VAL A 75 -14.81 -0.70 -2.64
CA VAL A 75 -14.83 -0.30 -1.22
C VAL A 75 -13.64 -0.92 -0.47
N GLY A 76 -13.29 -2.17 -0.77
CA GLY A 76 -12.15 -2.85 -0.17
C GLY A 76 -10.83 -2.16 -0.51
N VAL A 77 -10.59 -1.89 -1.79
CA VAL A 77 -9.36 -1.21 -2.25
C VAL A 77 -9.30 0.22 -1.71
N ALA A 78 -10.37 1.02 -1.86
CA ALA A 78 -10.39 2.40 -1.39
C ALA A 78 -10.26 2.47 0.15
N GLY A 79 -11.02 1.63 0.86
CA GLY A 79 -10.96 1.51 2.31
C GLY A 79 -9.59 1.11 2.82
N PHE A 80 -8.91 0.19 2.14
CA PHE A 80 -7.53 -0.17 2.46
C PHE A 80 -6.58 1.02 2.27
N LEU A 81 -6.60 1.68 1.11
CA LEU A 81 -5.69 2.77 0.79
C LEU A 81 -5.86 3.97 1.74
N ILE A 82 -7.11 4.30 2.09
CA ILE A 82 -7.44 5.39 3.02
C ILE A 82 -7.05 5.02 4.46
N SER A 83 -7.39 3.82 4.92
CA SER A 83 -7.08 3.37 6.29
C SER A 83 -5.58 3.16 6.51
N LEU A 84 -4.82 2.86 5.45
CA LEU A 84 -3.36 2.74 5.53
C LEU A 84 -2.70 4.05 5.97
N ILE A 85 -3.24 5.22 5.61
CA ILE A 85 -2.68 6.53 5.94
C ILE A 85 -2.50 6.71 7.47
N PRO A 86 -3.55 6.66 8.31
CA PRO A 86 -3.40 6.87 9.74
C PRO A 86 -2.53 5.81 10.41
N PHE A 87 -2.57 4.55 9.97
CA PHE A 87 -1.71 3.49 10.53
C PHE A 87 -0.24 3.71 10.16
N ALA A 88 0.06 4.07 8.91
CA ALA A 88 1.41 4.37 8.48
C ALA A 88 2.00 5.57 9.24
N LEU A 89 1.22 6.66 9.36
CA LEU A 89 1.66 7.84 10.10
C LEU A 89 1.88 7.56 11.59
N LYS A 90 0.97 6.82 12.25
CA LYS A 90 1.13 6.44 13.67
C LYS A 90 2.35 5.53 13.91
N LEU A 91 2.65 4.64 12.96
CA LEU A 91 3.79 3.74 13.02
C LEU A 91 5.10 4.37 12.54
N LYS A 92 5.10 5.70 12.26
CA LYS A 92 6.26 6.45 11.73
C LYS A 92 6.81 5.85 10.43
N LEU A 93 5.94 5.23 9.64
CA LEU A 93 6.24 4.87 8.26
C LEU A 93 6.19 6.14 7.41
N ASP A 94 7.22 6.37 6.61
CA ASP A 94 7.35 7.59 5.83
C ASP A 94 6.32 7.66 4.69
N TRP A 95 6.14 8.85 4.11
CA TRP A 95 5.23 9.03 2.97
C TRP A 95 5.65 8.21 1.74
N TRP A 96 6.92 7.86 1.63
CA TRP A 96 7.45 7.04 0.54
C TRP A 96 7.00 5.57 0.64
N PHE A 97 6.82 5.05 1.85
CA PHE A 97 6.17 3.77 2.08
C PHE A 97 4.73 3.77 1.56
N LEU A 98 3.95 4.81 1.89
CA LEU A 98 2.58 4.97 1.39
C LEU A 98 2.54 5.02 -0.14
N ALA A 99 3.38 5.86 -0.76
CA ALA A 99 3.48 5.95 -2.21
C ALA A 99 3.85 4.60 -2.87
N SER A 100 4.75 3.83 -2.25
CA SER A 100 5.15 2.51 -2.77
C SER A 100 4.02 1.47 -2.64
N MET A 101 3.30 1.46 -1.51
CA MET A 101 2.13 0.61 -1.30
C MET A 101 1.02 0.93 -2.31
N TRP A 102 0.73 2.22 -2.50
CA TRP A 102 -0.28 2.68 -3.45
C TRP A 102 0.09 2.36 -4.89
N ALA A 103 1.36 2.54 -5.28
CA ALA A 103 1.85 2.15 -6.60
C ALA A 103 1.69 0.65 -6.85
N GLY A 104 2.06 -0.19 -5.87
CA GLY A 104 1.93 -1.64 -5.98
C GLY A 104 0.49 -2.10 -6.14
N ILE A 105 -0.42 -1.59 -5.31
CA ILE A 105 -1.86 -1.93 -5.36
C ILE A 105 -2.49 -1.40 -6.65
N GLY A 106 -2.23 -0.15 -7.02
CA GLY A 106 -2.73 0.44 -8.25
C GLY A 106 -2.25 -0.32 -9.49
N GLY A 107 -1.00 -0.79 -9.47
CA GLY A 107 -0.46 -1.69 -10.50
C GLY A 107 -1.24 -3.00 -10.59
N TRP A 108 -1.51 -3.67 -9.48
CA TRP A 108 -2.28 -4.92 -9.51
C TRP A 108 -3.71 -4.76 -10.01
N VAL A 109 -4.39 -3.68 -9.62
CA VAL A 109 -5.73 -3.36 -10.12
C VAL A 109 -5.69 -3.17 -11.64
N ALA A 110 -4.70 -2.42 -12.14
CA ALA A 110 -4.62 -2.13 -13.57
C ALA A 110 -4.20 -3.33 -14.44
N PHE A 111 -3.45 -4.29 -13.89
CA PHE A 111 -3.05 -5.51 -14.60
C PHE A 111 -4.07 -6.64 -14.51
N ASP A 112 -5.24 -6.40 -13.91
CA ASP A 112 -6.24 -7.43 -13.63
C ASP A 112 -5.61 -8.66 -12.95
N ALA A 113 -4.71 -8.40 -12.00
CA ALA A 113 -3.90 -9.46 -11.40
C ALA A 113 -4.56 -10.13 -10.20
N ILE A 114 -5.71 -9.61 -9.73
CA ILE A 114 -6.33 -9.98 -8.45
C ILE A 114 -6.91 -11.41 -8.49
N ASP A 115 -7.31 -11.88 -9.67
CA ASP A 115 -7.84 -13.21 -9.90
C ASP A 115 -6.75 -14.28 -10.15
N GLN A 116 -5.49 -13.86 -10.30
CA GLN A 116 -4.40 -14.74 -10.68
C GLN A 116 -3.88 -15.56 -9.49
N TRP A 117 -3.58 -16.85 -9.71
CA TRP A 117 -3.12 -17.75 -8.65
C TRP A 117 -1.85 -17.28 -7.92
N TRP A 118 -0.94 -16.61 -8.64
CA TRP A 118 0.32 -16.09 -8.08
C TRP A 118 0.11 -14.85 -7.20
N TRP A 119 -1.05 -14.21 -7.29
CA TRP A 119 -1.40 -13.03 -6.50
C TRP A 119 -1.35 -13.33 -5.00
N TRP A 120 -1.78 -14.52 -4.59
CA TRP A 120 -1.72 -14.98 -3.19
C TRP A 120 -0.29 -15.01 -2.63
N ALA A 121 0.72 -15.21 -3.47
CA ALA A 121 2.13 -15.15 -3.08
C ALA A 121 2.71 -13.73 -3.19
N ALA A 122 2.29 -12.95 -4.19
CA ALA A 122 2.76 -11.58 -4.39
C ALA A 122 2.18 -10.58 -3.37
N ALA A 123 0.90 -10.74 -3.01
CA ALA A 123 0.18 -9.84 -2.11
C ALA A 123 0.86 -9.68 -0.75
N PRO A 124 1.25 -10.77 -0.05
CA PRO A 124 1.98 -10.69 1.20
C PRO A 124 3.40 -10.14 1.08
N LEU A 125 4.01 -10.10 -0.11
CA LEU A 125 5.36 -9.57 -0.29
C LEU A 125 5.38 -8.04 -0.41
N LEU A 126 4.26 -7.43 -0.79
CA LEU A 126 4.21 -5.99 -1.05
C LEU A 126 4.59 -5.11 0.15
N PRO A 127 4.16 -5.38 1.40
CA PRO A 127 4.61 -4.60 2.55
C PRO A 127 6.13 -4.63 2.73
N ALA A 128 6.76 -5.79 2.50
CA ALA A 128 8.21 -5.94 2.57
C ALA A 128 8.90 -5.18 1.42
N VAL A 129 8.40 -5.30 0.19
CA VAL A 129 8.94 -4.58 -0.97
C VAL A 129 8.80 -3.06 -0.77
N ALA A 130 7.65 -2.57 -0.31
CA ALA A 130 7.42 -1.16 -0.02
C ALA A 130 8.31 -0.66 1.12
N ALA A 131 8.53 -1.45 2.17
CA ALA A 131 9.45 -1.10 3.24
C ALA A 131 10.90 -1.01 2.75
N LEU A 132 11.34 -1.93 1.89
CA LEU A 132 12.68 -1.93 1.30
C LEU A 132 12.88 -0.78 0.29
N LEU A 133 11.87 -0.53 -0.56
CA LEU A 133 11.86 0.55 -1.54
C LEU A 133 11.78 1.93 -0.92
N SER A 134 11.24 2.08 0.30
CA SER A 134 11.17 3.35 1.01
C SER A 134 12.36 3.59 1.95
N ALA A 135 13.02 2.53 2.42
CA ALA A 135 14.10 2.61 3.41
C ALA A 135 15.27 3.50 2.94
N ASP A 136 15.84 4.29 3.85
CA ASP A 136 17.07 5.04 3.56
C ASP A 136 18.29 4.13 3.73
N TRP A 137 18.83 3.67 2.61
CA TRP A 137 19.99 2.77 2.56
C TRP A 137 21.33 3.47 2.80
N GLN A 138 21.39 4.80 2.97
CA GLN A 138 22.61 5.57 3.25
C GLN A 138 23.74 5.38 2.23
N ARG A 139 23.41 4.97 1.01
CA ARG A 139 24.35 4.81 -0.11
C ARG A 139 24.61 6.12 -0.87
N GLY A 140 24.40 7.26 -0.21
CA GLY A 140 24.63 8.61 -0.74
C GLY A 140 23.42 9.27 -1.44
N PRO A 141 23.49 10.60 -1.66
CA PRO A 141 22.36 11.40 -2.11
C PRO A 141 21.93 11.15 -3.57
N ARG A 142 22.80 10.56 -4.39
CA ARG A 142 22.45 10.18 -5.77
C ARG A 142 21.58 8.92 -5.80
N LEU A 143 21.90 7.91 -4.99
CA LEU A 143 21.10 6.69 -4.95
C LEU A 143 19.74 6.94 -4.31
N ARG A 144 19.67 7.78 -3.27
CA ARG A 144 18.39 8.20 -2.69
C ARG A 144 17.50 8.89 -3.74
N ARG A 145 18.06 9.79 -4.54
CA ARG A 145 17.31 10.43 -5.65
C ARG A 145 16.82 9.43 -6.69
N ALA A 146 17.66 8.46 -7.08
CA ALA A 146 17.26 7.41 -8.01
C ALA A 146 16.12 6.55 -7.45
N GLN A 147 16.20 6.17 -6.17
CA GLN A 147 15.16 5.42 -5.46
C GLN A 147 13.83 6.19 -5.42
N LEU A 148 13.87 7.49 -5.09
CA LEU A 148 12.67 8.33 -5.11
C LEU A 148 12.10 8.48 -6.52
N ALA A 149 12.97 8.65 -7.53
CA ALA A 149 12.55 8.70 -8.92
C ALA A 149 11.85 7.40 -9.35
N ILE A 150 12.35 6.24 -8.93
CA ILE A 150 11.70 4.94 -9.19
C ILE A 150 10.30 4.91 -8.57
N ILE A 151 10.13 5.33 -7.31
CA ILE A 151 8.81 5.36 -6.67
C ILE A 151 7.86 6.29 -7.42
N VAL A 152 8.34 7.47 -7.84
CA VAL A 152 7.53 8.42 -8.63
C VAL A 152 7.13 7.83 -9.97
N VAL A 153 8.04 7.16 -10.67
CA VAL A 153 7.75 6.48 -11.95
C VAL A 153 6.75 5.35 -11.74
N LEU A 154 6.87 4.56 -10.66
CA LEU A 154 5.91 3.51 -10.32
C LEU A 154 4.53 4.08 -10.02
N MET A 155 4.44 5.19 -9.28
CA MET A 155 3.18 5.91 -9.04
C MET A 155 2.58 6.44 -10.34
N ALA A 156 3.37 7.13 -11.17
CA ALA A 156 2.91 7.65 -12.45
C ALA A 156 2.46 6.53 -13.38
N GLY A 157 3.17 5.40 -13.38
CA GLY A 157 2.81 4.19 -14.10
C GLY A 157 1.48 3.61 -13.61
N ALA A 158 1.29 3.47 -12.30
CA ALA A 158 0.05 2.98 -11.71
C ALA A 158 -1.16 3.90 -12.01
N ILE A 159 -0.96 5.23 -11.94
CA ILE A 159 -2.00 6.20 -12.32
C ILE A 159 -2.30 6.09 -13.82
N GLY A 160 -1.26 6.06 -14.66
CA GLY A 160 -1.42 5.94 -16.11
C GLY A 160 -2.12 4.64 -16.51
N SER A 161 -1.81 3.54 -15.85
CA SER A 161 -2.44 2.24 -16.09
C SER A 161 -3.89 2.21 -15.61
N LEU A 162 -4.22 2.83 -14.47
CA LEU A 162 -5.61 2.99 -14.02
C LEU A 162 -6.43 3.86 -14.98
N ILE A 163 -5.87 4.98 -15.46
CA ILE A 163 -6.52 5.84 -16.46
C ILE A 163 -6.76 5.05 -17.75
N TRP A 164 -5.74 4.32 -18.23
CA TRP A 164 -5.87 3.52 -19.44
C TRP A 164 -6.92 2.41 -19.30
N TRP A 165 -6.94 1.73 -18.15
CA TRP A 165 -7.95 0.72 -17.83
C TRP A 165 -9.35 1.33 -17.84
N TYR A 166 -9.54 2.50 -17.20
CA TYR A 166 -10.82 3.22 -17.19
C TYR A 166 -11.27 3.69 -18.59
N LEU A 167 -10.34 4.02 -19.48
CA LEU A 167 -10.67 4.46 -20.85
C LEU A 167 -10.95 3.30 -21.82
N ARG A 168 -10.57 2.06 -21.46
CA ARG A 168 -10.72 0.88 -22.33
C ARG A 168 -11.69 -0.19 -21.82
N GLY A 169 -11.95 -0.24 -20.52
CA GLY A 169 -13.03 -1.03 -19.92
C GLY A 169 -14.38 -0.34 -20.12
#